data_AF-M2UH35-F1
#
_entry.id   AF-M2UH35-F1
#
_cell.length_a   1.000
_cell.length_b   1.000
_cell.length_c   1.000
_cell.angle_alpha   90.00
_cell.angle_beta   90.00
_cell.angle_gamma   90.00
#
_symmetry.space_group_name_H-M   'P 1'
#
loop_
_entity.id
_entity.type
_entity.pdbx_description
1 polymer ?
#
loop_
_entity_poly.entity_id
_entity_poly.type
_entity_poly.pdbx_seq_one_letter_code
_entity_poly.pdbx_strand_id
1 'polypeptide(L)'
;MDLVQTVRKEGSRGGRGDFKWEDVKNDAQRENYLGHSVMAPVGRWQQGRDLSWYAKGDAESKEAEASRIKEEKRKLKEAEEDAMLAAMGLPVPVRNNANLTPLGEKAHKADVEDKIEEKAREGENEDRAKRREEKE
;
A
#
# COMPACT_ATOMS: atom_id res chain seq x y z
N MET A 1 -26.18 -5.88 -35.78
CA MET A 1 -26.42 -6.31 -34.38
C MET A 1 -25.13 -6.91 -33.86
N ASP A 2 -24.36 -6.14 -33.09
CA ASP A 2 -23.15 -6.64 -32.42
C ASP A 2 -23.55 -7.61 -31.29
N LEU A 3 -23.15 -8.87 -31.42
CA LEU A 3 -23.34 -9.92 -30.41
C LEU A 3 -22.13 -10.06 -29.46
N VAL A 4 -21.29 -9.03 -29.35
CA VAL A 4 -20.06 -9.09 -28.55
C VAL A 4 -20.30 -8.59 -27.12
N GLN A 5 -21.29 -9.17 -26.44
CA GLN A 5 -21.32 -9.26 -24.98
C GLN A 5 -21.93 -10.59 -24.58
N THR A 6 -21.40 -11.69 -25.14
CA THR A 6 -21.49 -12.98 -24.47
C THR A 6 -20.90 -12.78 -23.08
N VAL A 7 -21.77 -12.79 -22.07
CA VAL A 7 -21.47 -13.14 -20.69
C VAL A 7 -20.24 -14.04 -20.72
N ARG A 8 -19.12 -13.57 -20.17
CA ARG A 8 -17.91 -14.38 -20.05
C ARG A 8 -18.37 -15.69 -19.46
N LYS A 9 -18.40 -16.75 -20.26
CA LYS A 9 -18.69 -18.10 -19.80
C LYS A 9 -17.51 -18.45 -18.92
N GLU A 10 -17.66 -18.16 -17.65
CA GLU A 10 -16.79 -18.56 -16.57
C GLU A 10 -16.70 -20.08 -16.59
N GLY A 11 -15.68 -20.56 -17.32
CA GLY A 11 -15.07 -21.88 -17.20
C GLY A 11 -15.96 -23.10 -17.32
N SER A 12 -15.74 -23.90 -18.36
CA SER A 12 -16.03 -25.34 -18.41
C SER A 12 -15.23 -26.18 -17.38
N ARG A 13 -14.52 -25.53 -16.45
CA ARG A 13 -13.81 -26.13 -15.33
C ARG A 13 -14.53 -25.78 -14.03
N GLY A 14 -15.83 -26.08 -13.99
CA GLY A 14 -16.71 -25.80 -12.86
C GLY A 14 -16.06 -26.17 -11.52
N GLY A 15 -16.42 -25.42 -10.47
CA GLY A 15 -15.94 -25.65 -9.11
C GLY A 15 -15.29 -24.45 -8.44
N ARG A 16 -14.98 -23.35 -9.15
CA ARG A 16 -14.44 -22.14 -8.48
C ARG A 16 -15.45 -21.50 -7.51
N GLY A 17 -16.75 -21.61 -7.80
CA GLY A 17 -17.83 -21.17 -6.90
C GLY A 17 -18.23 -22.22 -5.87
N ASP A 18 -17.96 -23.51 -6.14
CA ASP A 18 -18.39 -24.62 -5.29
C ASP A 18 -17.30 -25.07 -4.31
N PHE A 19 -16.06 -24.60 -4.47
CA PHE A 19 -14.95 -24.93 -3.59
C PHE A 19 -15.04 -24.20 -2.26
N LYS A 20 -15.05 -24.96 -1.16
CA LYS A 20 -15.04 -24.43 0.21
C LYS A 20 -13.99 -25.15 1.05
N TRP A 21 -13.20 -24.36 1.77
CA TRP A 21 -12.20 -24.90 2.69
C TRP A 21 -12.80 -25.68 3.86
N GLU A 22 -14.03 -25.35 4.27
CA GLU A 22 -14.77 -26.12 5.29
C GLU A 22 -15.09 -27.55 4.82
N ASP A 23 -15.33 -27.76 3.53
CA ASP A 23 -15.59 -29.10 2.98
C ASP A 23 -14.28 -29.90 2.95
N VAL A 24 -13.17 -29.26 2.57
CA VAL A 24 -11.83 -29.87 2.61
C VAL A 24 -11.43 -30.30 4.01
N LYS A 25 -11.87 -29.59 5.05
CA LYS A 25 -11.58 -29.92 6.46
C LYS A 25 -12.11 -31.29 6.87
N ASN A 26 -13.27 -31.66 6.34
CA ASN A 26 -13.97 -32.90 6.67
C ASN A 26 -13.66 -34.03 5.67
N ASP A 27 -12.89 -33.75 4.61
CA ASP A 27 -12.50 -34.72 3.60
C ASP A 27 -11.45 -35.71 4.14
N ALA A 28 -11.62 -37.00 3.82
CA ALA A 28 -10.65 -38.04 4.13
C ALA A 28 -9.32 -37.83 3.41
N GLN A 29 -9.34 -37.27 2.19
CA GLN A 29 -8.18 -36.99 1.36
C GLN A 29 -7.77 -35.50 1.38
N ARG A 30 -8.11 -34.77 2.44
CA ARG A 30 -7.78 -33.35 2.62
C ARG A 30 -6.31 -32.99 2.34
N GLU A 31 -5.39 -33.92 2.55
CA GLU A 31 -3.95 -33.75 2.33
C GLU A 31 -3.57 -33.58 0.84
N ASN A 32 -4.45 -34.00 -0.07
CA ASN A 32 -4.27 -33.80 -1.52
C ASN A 32 -4.62 -32.37 -1.96
N TYR A 33 -5.20 -31.55 -1.08
CA TYR A 33 -5.55 -30.16 -1.37
C TYR A 33 -4.39 -29.23 -1.04
N LEU A 34 -3.98 -28.44 -2.04
CA LEU A 34 -2.91 -27.45 -1.89
C LEU A 34 -3.31 -26.36 -0.90
N GLY A 35 -2.58 -26.24 0.21
CA GLY A 35 -2.86 -25.26 1.25
C GLY A 35 -3.72 -25.79 2.40
N HIS A 36 -4.04 -27.09 2.43
CA HIS A 36 -4.78 -27.74 3.53
C HIS A 36 -4.21 -27.40 4.92
N SER A 37 -2.88 -27.39 5.06
CA SER A 37 -2.19 -27.12 6.34
C SER A 37 -2.48 -25.74 6.94
N VAL A 38 -2.78 -24.74 6.11
CA VAL A 38 -3.03 -23.35 6.54
C VAL A 38 -4.52 -23.01 6.47
N MET A 39 -5.20 -23.43 5.41
CA MET A 39 -6.56 -23.00 5.10
C MET A 39 -7.66 -23.92 5.64
N ALA A 40 -7.34 -25.18 5.93
CA ALA A 40 -8.26 -26.13 6.57
C ALA A 40 -7.56 -26.91 7.70
N PRO A 41 -6.98 -26.23 8.70
CA PRO A 41 -6.32 -26.92 9.79
C PRO A 41 -7.35 -27.70 10.63
N VAL A 42 -6.90 -28.81 11.21
CA VAL A 42 -7.74 -29.71 12.01
C VAL A 42 -7.05 -30.16 13.29
N GLY A 43 -7.84 -30.47 14.31
CA GLY A 43 -7.34 -30.94 15.59
C GLY A 43 -7.02 -29.82 16.57
N ARG A 44 -6.50 -30.17 17.74
CA ARG A 44 -6.30 -29.23 18.86
C ARG A 44 -5.07 -28.34 18.70
N TRP A 45 -4.09 -28.75 17.90
CA TRP A 45 -2.82 -28.04 17.74
C TRP A 45 -2.96 -26.62 17.15
N GLN A 46 -4.06 -26.35 16.45
CA GLN A 46 -4.37 -25.02 15.91
C GLN A 46 -4.95 -24.05 16.95
N GLN A 47 -5.45 -24.56 18.08
CA GLN A 47 -6.15 -23.75 19.06
C GLN A 47 -5.18 -22.75 19.70
N GLY A 48 -5.49 -21.45 19.59
CA GLY A 48 -4.66 -20.38 20.13
C GLY A 48 -3.41 -20.07 19.31
N ARG A 49 -3.31 -20.57 18.07
CA ARG A 49 -2.16 -20.30 17.18
C ARG A 49 -2.62 -19.55 15.92
N ASP A 50 -1.89 -18.50 15.54
CA ASP A 50 -2.10 -17.82 14.27
C ASP A 50 -1.23 -18.49 13.19
N LEU A 51 -1.83 -19.28 12.31
CA LEU A 51 -1.11 -19.95 11.22
C LEU A 51 -0.68 -18.96 10.11
N SER A 52 -1.36 -17.82 10.03
CA SER A 52 -1.11 -16.77 9.03
C SER A 52 -0.14 -15.68 9.52
N TRP A 53 0.50 -15.88 10.67
CA TRP A 53 1.35 -14.88 11.31
C TRP A 53 2.45 -14.33 10.39
N TYR A 54 3.05 -15.18 9.55
CA TYR A 54 4.10 -14.76 8.59
C TYR A 54 3.56 -13.80 7.50
N ALA A 55 2.29 -13.96 7.12
CA ALA A 55 1.65 -13.14 6.10
C ALA A 55 1.01 -11.86 6.68
N LYS A 56 0.88 -11.79 8.01
CA LYS A 56 0.61 -10.55 8.72
C LYS A 56 1.93 -9.83 8.94
N GLY A 57 2.40 -9.13 7.91
CA GLY A 57 3.32 -8.02 8.15
C GLY A 57 2.71 -7.07 9.18
N ASP A 58 3.56 -6.48 10.03
CA ASP A 58 3.17 -5.35 10.89
C ASP A 58 2.34 -4.36 10.07
N ALA A 59 1.30 -3.78 10.64
CA ALA A 59 0.44 -2.84 9.91
C ALA A 59 1.27 -1.70 9.27
N GLU A 60 2.34 -1.28 9.95
CA GLU A 60 3.38 -0.39 9.42
C GLU A 60 4.13 -0.97 8.21
N SER A 61 4.48 -2.25 8.26
CA SER A 61 5.16 -2.94 7.14
C SER A 61 4.25 -3.11 5.92
N LYS A 62 2.93 -3.28 6.08
CA LYS A 62 2.00 -3.39 4.94
C LYS A 62 1.87 -2.09 4.19
N GLU A 63 1.90 -0.96 4.88
CA GLU A 63 1.88 0.37 4.27
C GLU A 63 3.23 0.69 3.61
N ALA A 64 4.34 0.28 4.23
CA ALA A 64 5.68 0.34 3.65
C ALA A 64 5.87 -0.61 2.46
N GLU A 65 5.22 -1.77 2.45
CA GLU A 65 5.30 -2.74 1.37
C GLU A 65 4.36 -2.34 0.22
N ALA A 66 3.20 -1.77 0.54
CA ALA A 66 2.33 -1.14 -0.45
C ALA A 66 2.99 0.10 -1.10
N SER A 67 3.74 0.92 -0.33
CA SER A 67 4.49 2.04 -0.89
C SER A 67 5.65 1.55 -1.77
N ARG A 68 6.39 0.52 -1.34
CA ARG A 68 7.43 -0.14 -2.16
C ARG A 68 6.87 -0.70 -3.47
N ILE A 69 5.77 -1.44 -3.42
CA ILE A 69 5.11 -1.98 -4.63
C ILE A 69 4.61 -0.85 -5.53
N LYS A 70 4.12 0.26 -4.98
CA LYS A 70 3.74 1.45 -5.76
C LYS A 70 4.95 2.08 -6.44
N GLU A 71 6.08 2.21 -5.75
CA GLU A 71 7.32 2.74 -6.31
C GLU A 71 7.88 1.86 -7.42
N GLU A 72 7.89 0.54 -7.23
CA GLU A 72 8.31 -0.42 -8.27
C GLU A 72 7.39 -0.35 -9.49
N LYS A 73 6.07 -0.31 -9.29
CA LYS A 73 5.10 -0.11 -10.37
C LYS A 73 5.29 1.23 -11.08
N ARG A 74 5.64 2.30 -10.36
CA ARG A 74 5.90 3.61 -10.95
C ARG A 74 7.12 3.55 -11.88
N LYS A 75 8.22 2.93 -11.42
CA LYS A 75 9.43 2.75 -12.23
C LYS A 75 9.17 1.91 -13.48
N LEU A 76 8.37 0.84 -13.35
CA LEU A 76 7.99 0.02 -14.50
C LEU A 76 7.19 0.82 -15.52
N LYS A 77 6.20 1.59 -15.05
CA LYS A 77 5.36 2.43 -15.91
C LYS A 77 6.16 3.55 -16.58
N GLU A 78 7.11 4.16 -15.88
CA GLU A 78 8.04 5.14 -16.45
C GLU A 78 8.88 4.52 -17.57
N ALA A 79 9.42 3.32 -17.38
CA ALA A 79 10.20 2.61 -18.41
C ALA A 79 9.33 2.24 -19.63
N GLU A 80 8.06 1.87 -19.41
CA GLU A 80 7.10 1.62 -20.49
C GLU A 80 6.76 2.90 -21.27
N GLU A 81 6.55 4.02 -20.58
CA GLU A 81 6.30 5.33 -21.20
C GLU A 81 7.51 5.79 -22.02
N ASP A 82 8.72 5.62 -21.50
CA ASP A 82 9.96 5.98 -22.19
C ASP A 82 10.18 5.10 -23.43
N ALA A 83 9.89 3.79 -23.35
CA ALA A 83 9.93 2.90 -24.50
C ALA A 83 8.87 3.27 -25.56
N MET A 84 7.67 3.68 -25.13
CA MET A 84 6.61 4.13 -26.03
C MET A 84 6.99 5.44 -26.73
N LEU A 85 7.56 6.41 -26.01
CA LEU A 85 8.04 7.67 -26.60
C LEU A 85 9.14 7.43 -27.63
N ALA A 86 10.10 6.56 -27.30
CA ALA A 86 11.15 6.17 -28.24
C ALA A 86 10.58 5.49 -29.50
N ALA A 87 9.60 4.59 -29.34
CA ALA A 87 8.92 3.94 -30.46
C ALA A 87 8.12 4.93 -31.33
N MET A 88 7.53 5.97 -30.71
CA MET A 88 6.83 7.05 -31.41
C MET A 88 7.78 8.11 -31.99
N GLY A 89 9.10 7.99 -31.79
CA GLY A 89 10.10 8.94 -32.27
C GLY A 89 10.11 10.27 -31.51
N LEU A 90 9.48 10.34 -30.34
CA LEU A 90 9.50 11.51 -29.47
C LEU A 90 10.70 11.46 -28.52
N PRO A 91 11.25 12.61 -28.11
CA PRO A 91 12.40 12.66 -27.21
C PRO A 91 12.04 12.10 -25.81
N VAL A 92 12.84 11.16 -25.33
CA VAL A 92 12.70 10.58 -23.99
C VAL A 92 13.20 11.57 -22.92
N PRO A 93 12.42 11.86 -21.86
CA PRO A 93 12.84 12.78 -20.80
C PRO A 93 14.02 12.22 -19.99
N VAL A 94 15.11 12.98 -19.86
CA VAL A 94 16.25 12.60 -19.03
C VAL A 94 15.95 12.92 -17.56
N ARG A 95 15.68 11.88 -16.76
CA ARG A 95 15.27 12.01 -15.35
C ARG A 95 16.39 11.79 -14.32
N ASN A 96 17.65 11.75 -14.76
CA ASN A 96 18.83 11.56 -13.90
C ASN A 96 19.28 12.84 -13.15
N ASN A 97 18.47 13.89 -13.11
CA ASN A 97 18.79 15.14 -12.44
C ASN A 97 18.19 15.17 -11.03
N ALA A 98 19.05 15.05 -10.02
CA ALA A 98 18.69 15.18 -8.59
C ALA A 98 18.01 16.51 -8.23
N ASN A 99 18.11 17.53 -9.10
CA ASN A 99 17.45 18.82 -8.93
C ASN A 99 15.95 18.81 -9.29
N LEU A 100 15.42 17.77 -9.94
CA LEU A 100 13.99 17.64 -10.28
C LEU A 100 13.21 16.74 -9.33
N THR A 101 13.88 16.01 -8.44
CA THR A 101 13.20 15.27 -7.36
C THR A 101 12.78 16.25 -6.26
N PRO A 102 11.47 16.44 -5.99
CA PRO A 102 11.03 17.31 -4.91
C PRO A 102 11.52 16.74 -3.58
N LEU A 103 12.35 17.51 -2.87
CA LEU A 103 12.86 17.15 -1.56
C LEU A 103 11.76 17.41 -0.52
N GLY A 104 10.99 16.37 -0.22
CA GLY A 104 9.90 16.40 0.77
C GLY A 104 8.49 16.56 0.17
N GLU A 105 7.49 16.03 0.86
CA GLU A 105 6.09 16.38 0.64
C GLU A 105 5.99 17.90 0.72
N LYS A 106 5.45 18.53 -0.32
CA LYS A 106 5.19 19.97 -0.32
C LYS A 106 4.27 20.23 0.87
N ALA A 107 4.83 20.78 1.94
CA ALA A 107 4.05 21.16 3.11
C ALA A 107 2.86 21.97 2.62
N HIS A 108 1.65 21.53 2.96
CA HIS A 108 0.45 22.28 2.61
C HIS A 108 0.65 23.68 3.16
N LYS A 109 0.43 24.72 2.35
CA LYS A 109 0.68 26.12 2.76
C LYS A 109 0.03 26.46 4.11
N ALA A 110 -1.14 25.87 4.37
CA ALA A 110 -1.85 25.98 5.65
C ALA A 110 -1.01 25.47 6.84
N ASP A 111 -0.39 24.29 6.74
CA ASP A 111 0.42 23.73 7.82
C ASP A 111 1.70 24.55 8.09
N VAL A 112 2.19 25.25 7.06
CA VAL A 112 3.33 26.15 7.19
C VAL A 112 2.92 27.46 7.86
N GLU A 113 1.78 28.03 7.45
CA GLU A 113 1.22 29.25 8.05
C GLU A 113 0.84 29.03 9.53
N ASP A 114 0.18 27.91 9.86
CA ASP A 114 -0.21 27.57 11.22
C ASP A 114 1.01 27.44 12.15
N LYS A 115 2.09 26.80 11.69
CA LYS A 115 3.34 26.67 12.47
C LYS A 115 4.08 27.99 12.64
N ILE A 116 3.98 28.90 11.67
CA ILE A 116 4.57 30.22 11.76
C ILE A 116 3.78 31.06 12.78
N GLU A 117 2.45 31.00 12.77
CA GLU A 117 1.60 31.69 13.74
C GLU A 117 1.78 31.16 15.16
N GLU A 118 1.90 29.84 15.32
CA GLU A 118 2.14 29.20 16.62
C GLU A 118 3.46 29.70 17.23
N LYS A 119 4.55 29.69 16.45
CA LYS A 119 5.85 30.23 16.90
C LYS A 119 5.81 31.73 17.22
N ALA A 120 5.04 32.51 16.45
CA ALA A 120 4.89 33.94 16.72
C ALA A 120 4.18 34.17 18.07
N ARG A 121 3.14 33.39 18.38
CA ARG A 121 2.41 33.47 19.66
C ARG A 121 3.24 32.99 20.85
N GLU A 122 4.06 31.96 20.68
CA GLU A 122 4.99 31.51 21.71
C GLU A 122 6.02 32.61 22.04
N GLY A 123 6.61 33.24 21.01
CA GLY A 123 7.53 34.36 21.19
C GLY A 123 6.91 35.56 21.93
N GLU A 124 5.68 35.95 21.56
CA GLU A 124 4.99 37.03 22.27
C GLU A 124 4.67 36.71 23.74
N ASN A 125 4.33 35.45 24.04
CA ASN A 125 4.08 35.00 25.42
C ASN A 125 5.37 34.99 26.25
N GLU A 126 6.49 34.54 25.68
CA GLU A 126 7.80 34.59 26.33
C GLU A 126 8.25 36.03 26.63
N ASP A 127 8.07 36.95 25.67
CA ASP A 127 8.41 38.36 25.87
C ASP A 127 7.50 39.04 26.89
N ARG A 128 6.22 38.65 26.94
CA ARG A 128 5.27 39.13 27.95
C ARG A 128 5.59 38.60 29.34
N ALA A 129 6.08 37.37 29.45
CA ALA A 129 6.54 36.78 30.71
C ALA A 129 7.78 37.51 31.25
N LYS A 130 8.78 37.76 30.40
CA LYS A 130 10.01 38.49 30.77
C LYS A 130 9.73 39.92 31.25
N ARG A 131 8.81 40.64 30.61
CA ARG A 131 8.40 42.00 31.05
C ARG A 131 7.63 42.03 32.38
N ARG A 132 7.04 40.90 32.80
CA ARG A 132 6.39 40.79 34.11
C ARG A 132 7.41 40.55 35.21
N GLU A 133 8.41 39.72 34.95
CA GLU A 133 9.51 39.47 35.88
C GLU A 133 10.41 40.69 36.09
N GLU A 134 10.60 41.54 35.08
CA GLU A 134 11.41 42.77 35.20
C GLU A 134 10.71 43.90 35.98
N LYS A 135 9.42 43.75 36.31
CA LYS A 135 8.62 44.75 37.03
C LYS A 135 8.39 44.41 38.51
N GLU A 136 8.89 43.27 38.97
CA GLU A 136 8.88 42.83 40.38
C GLU A 136 10.24 43.12 41.04
#